data_AF-A0A3M8FTL2-F1
#
_entry.id   AF-A0A3M8FTL2-F1
#
_cell.length_a   1.000
_cell.length_b   1.000
_cell.length_c   1.000
_cell.angle_alpha   90.00
_cell.angle_beta   90.00
_cell.angle_gamma   90.00
#
_symmetry.space_group_name_H-M   'P 1'
#
loop_
_entity.id
_entity.type
_entity.pdbx_description
1 polymer ?
#
loop_
_entity_poly.entity_id
_entity_poly.type
_entity_poly.pdbx_seq_one_letter_code
_entity_poly.pdbx_strand_id
1 'polypeptide(L)'
;MAARRKKKKTKRELIMERISPELVGTVLTGLVLVVGMGVGLRFADHQAADIASSGPPVVRINWPSAVSAGQPVNWPPATTQRQLLDDAYEIVQKHSGPFSSRTLESLGVWLHQSGWVSEIRDIKRLDEGVIEIDAAWRSPGAVVREGAHDYLIASDGRRLRLSWRADLSPFPVIRGANDANTLQVVPGEVWPSRSVQAGLEVLNLLREQLPGSLGSDQIRGVEVSAYDRFKRVVLLTDKGTRVIWGRTPSDPVPDAVSTEAKLNQLRYLRQNPEFGRRIDAGRELIDISSGPVLVEDRR
;
A
#
# COMPACT_ATOMS: atom_id res chain seq x y z
N MET A 1 -77.75 -71.97 -4.29
CA MET A 1 -76.66 -71.19 -4.89
C MET A 1 -76.24 -70.09 -3.91
N ALA A 2 -75.06 -70.18 -3.29
CA ALA A 2 -74.56 -69.18 -2.36
C ALA A 2 -73.42 -68.38 -3.01
N ALA A 3 -73.65 -67.09 -3.27
CA ALA A 3 -72.69 -66.19 -3.90
C ALA A 3 -71.71 -65.62 -2.86
N ARG A 4 -70.43 -65.93 -3.02
CA ARG A 4 -69.33 -65.51 -2.13
C ARG A 4 -68.87 -64.09 -2.52
N ARG A 5 -69.23 -63.09 -1.71
CA ARG A 5 -68.81 -61.67 -1.89
C ARG A 5 -67.30 -61.52 -1.63
N LYS A 6 -66.52 -61.13 -2.64
CA LYS A 6 -65.09 -60.76 -2.49
C LYS A 6 -64.98 -59.35 -1.89
N LYS A 7 -64.27 -59.23 -0.75
CA LYS A 7 -63.93 -57.96 -0.09
C LYS A 7 -62.98 -57.15 -0.99
N LYS A 8 -63.30 -55.89 -1.30
CA LYS A 8 -62.38 -54.93 -1.94
C LYS A 8 -61.32 -54.51 -0.91
N LYS A 9 -60.05 -54.80 -1.19
CA LYS A 9 -58.91 -54.28 -0.42
C LYS A 9 -58.84 -52.75 -0.55
N THR A 10 -58.44 -52.09 0.52
CA THR A 10 -58.38 -50.62 0.60
C THR A 10 -57.10 -50.08 -0.06
N LYS A 11 -57.13 -48.84 -0.56
CA LYS A 11 -56.00 -48.20 -1.29
C LYS A 11 -54.68 -48.19 -0.48
N ARG A 12 -54.75 -48.25 0.86
CA ARG A 12 -53.57 -48.39 1.74
C ARG A 12 -52.93 -49.78 1.68
N GLU A 13 -53.72 -50.84 1.56
CA GLU A 13 -53.21 -52.21 1.44
C GLU A 13 -52.48 -52.43 0.10
N LEU A 14 -52.95 -51.79 -0.98
CA LEU A 14 -52.29 -51.83 -2.29
C LEU A 14 -50.97 -51.05 -2.34
N ILE A 15 -50.78 -50.05 -1.47
CA ILE A 15 -49.52 -49.29 -1.39
C ILE A 15 -48.49 -50.05 -0.57
N MET A 16 -48.89 -50.78 0.49
CA MET A 16 -47.97 -51.62 1.27
C MET A 16 -47.46 -52.84 0.48
N GLU A 17 -48.23 -53.37 -0.48
CA GLU A 17 -47.85 -54.56 -1.25
C GLU A 17 -46.78 -54.29 -2.33
N ARG A 18 -46.44 -53.02 -2.60
CA ARG A 18 -45.44 -52.61 -3.62
C ARG A 18 -44.09 -52.16 -3.07
N ILE A 19 -43.95 -52.08 -1.75
CA ILE A 19 -42.69 -51.71 -1.13
C ILE A 19 -41.96 -53.00 -0.79
N SER A 20 -41.07 -53.45 -1.70
CA SER A 20 -40.25 -54.63 -1.43
C SER A 20 -39.30 -54.35 -0.25
N PRO A 21 -39.08 -55.31 0.67
CA PRO A 21 -38.21 -55.12 1.83
C PRO A 21 -36.77 -54.75 1.44
N GLU A 22 -36.33 -55.12 0.24
CA GLU A 22 -35.03 -54.73 -0.33
C GLU A 22 -34.92 -53.22 -0.64
N LEU A 23 -36.02 -52.59 -1.07
CA LEU A 23 -36.08 -51.17 -1.42
C LEU A 23 -36.16 -50.27 -0.19
N VAL A 24 -36.77 -50.76 0.90
CA VAL A 24 -36.73 -50.09 2.22
C VAL A 24 -35.31 -50.15 2.79
N GLY A 25 -34.64 -51.30 2.67
CA GLY A 25 -33.27 -51.49 3.14
C GLY A 25 -32.29 -50.55 2.46
N THR A 26 -32.30 -50.46 1.13
CA THR A 26 -31.36 -49.60 0.38
C THR A 26 -31.57 -48.11 0.63
N VAL A 27 -32.82 -47.65 0.75
CA VAL A 27 -33.12 -46.23 1.07
C VAL A 27 -32.69 -45.88 2.50
N LEU A 28 -32.89 -46.78 3.47
CA LEU A 28 -32.43 -46.56 4.84
C LEU A 28 -30.89 -46.51 4.94
N THR A 29 -30.18 -47.44 4.29
CA THR A 29 -28.71 -47.47 4.33
C THR A 29 -28.10 -46.25 3.65
N GLY A 30 -28.67 -45.81 2.52
CA GLY A 30 -28.25 -44.57 1.84
C GLY A 30 -28.50 -43.33 2.69
N LEU A 31 -29.65 -43.23 3.37
CA LEU A 31 -29.97 -42.10 4.24
C LEU A 31 -29.04 -42.05 5.48
N VAL A 32 -28.73 -43.21 6.08
CA VAL A 32 -27.80 -43.30 7.23
C VAL A 32 -26.39 -42.90 6.85
N LEU A 33 -25.91 -43.26 5.64
CA LEU A 33 -24.60 -42.84 5.15
C LEU A 33 -24.54 -41.33 4.88
N VAL A 34 -25.58 -40.75 4.28
CA VAL A 34 -25.62 -39.29 4.00
C VAL A 34 -25.73 -38.47 5.29
N VAL A 35 -26.57 -38.91 6.25
CA VAL A 35 -26.67 -38.26 7.57
C VAL A 35 -25.38 -38.45 8.36
N GLY A 36 -24.77 -39.64 8.31
CA GLY A 36 -23.49 -39.94 8.96
C GLY A 36 -22.34 -39.11 8.42
N MET A 37 -22.26 -38.89 7.10
CA MET A 37 -21.28 -37.98 6.49
C MET A 37 -21.51 -36.51 6.90
N GLY A 38 -22.77 -36.05 6.92
CA GLY A 38 -23.09 -34.68 7.34
C GLY A 38 -22.77 -34.39 8.82
N VAL A 39 -23.01 -35.35 9.71
CA VAL A 39 -22.68 -35.25 11.14
C VAL A 39 -21.17 -35.43 11.38
N GLY A 40 -20.55 -36.38 10.68
CA GLY A 40 -19.11 -36.66 10.78
C GLY A 40 -18.25 -35.49 10.34
N LEU A 41 -18.61 -34.78 9.27
CA LEU A 41 -17.91 -33.58 8.81
C LEU A 41 -17.99 -32.45 9.86
N ARG A 42 -19.15 -32.25 10.49
CA ARG A 42 -19.28 -31.27 11.58
C ARG A 42 -18.47 -31.64 12.82
N PHE A 43 -18.41 -32.92 13.15
CA PHE A 43 -17.62 -33.39 14.30
C PHE A 43 -16.12 -33.27 14.04
N ALA A 44 -15.66 -33.59 12.82
CA ALA A 44 -14.27 -33.38 12.41
C ALA A 44 -13.90 -31.89 12.42
N ASP A 45 -14.78 -31.01 11.94
CA ASP A 45 -14.60 -29.55 12.03
C ASP A 45 -14.51 -29.07 13.49
N HIS A 46 -15.33 -29.64 14.39
CA HIS A 46 -15.28 -29.31 15.82
C HIS A 46 -14.00 -29.78 16.50
N GLN A 47 -13.55 -31.02 16.25
CA GLN A 47 -12.29 -31.51 16.83
C GLN A 47 -11.06 -30.81 16.24
N ALA A 48 -11.05 -30.54 14.93
CA ALA A 48 -10.00 -29.75 14.30
C ALA A 48 -9.99 -28.31 14.85
N ALA A 49 -11.16 -27.73 15.10
CA ALA A 49 -11.28 -26.43 15.74
C ALA A 49 -10.74 -26.45 17.18
N ASP A 50 -11.07 -27.46 17.98
CA ASP A 50 -10.60 -27.57 19.37
C ASP A 50 -9.07 -27.73 19.43
N ILE A 51 -8.49 -28.58 18.58
CA ILE A 51 -7.03 -28.78 18.50
C ILE A 51 -6.32 -27.50 18.00
N ALA A 52 -6.89 -26.82 17.00
CA ALA A 52 -6.36 -25.56 16.47
C ALA A 52 -6.61 -24.34 17.40
N SER A 53 -7.54 -24.44 18.36
CA SER A 53 -7.92 -23.35 19.28
C SER A 53 -7.08 -23.26 20.55
N SER A 54 -5.99 -24.02 20.66
CA SER A 54 -5.16 -24.09 21.86
C SER A 54 -4.44 -22.77 22.21
N GLY A 55 -4.53 -21.73 21.36
CA GLY A 55 -4.06 -20.38 21.67
C GLY A 55 -4.85 -19.29 20.91
N PRO A 56 -4.78 -18.02 21.37
CA PRO A 56 -5.33 -16.90 20.61
C PRO A 56 -4.62 -16.78 19.26
N PRO A 57 -5.35 -16.44 18.18
CA PRO A 57 -4.74 -16.30 16.85
C PRO A 57 -3.66 -15.21 16.87
N VAL A 58 -2.50 -15.52 16.31
CA VAL A 58 -1.36 -14.59 16.22
C VAL A 58 -1.33 -13.97 14.83
N VAL A 59 -1.27 -12.64 14.74
CA VAL A 59 -1.13 -11.94 13.45
C VAL A 59 0.34 -11.62 13.21
N ARG A 60 0.88 -12.08 12.09
CA ARG A 60 2.22 -11.74 11.61
C ARG A 60 2.11 -10.95 10.30
N ILE A 61 2.70 -9.77 10.31
CA ILE A 61 2.76 -8.90 9.13
C ILE A 61 4.20 -8.79 8.68
N ASN A 62 4.46 -9.05 7.40
CA ASN A 62 5.78 -8.89 6.81
C ASN A 62 6.04 -7.42 6.49
N TRP A 63 6.82 -6.77 7.35
CA TRP A 63 7.19 -5.35 7.21
C TRP A 63 8.44 -5.18 6.33
N PRO A 64 8.42 -4.28 5.35
CA PRO A 64 9.59 -3.99 4.55
C PRO A 64 10.53 -2.99 5.23
N SER A 65 11.71 -2.85 4.64
CA SER A 65 12.59 -1.71 4.87
C SER A 65 12.38 -0.69 3.74
N ALA A 66 12.42 0.60 4.08
CA ALA A 66 12.49 1.69 3.11
C ALA A 66 13.85 2.40 3.21
N VAL A 67 14.14 3.29 2.26
CA VAL A 67 15.32 4.17 2.33
C VAL A 67 14.84 5.60 2.59
N SER A 68 15.33 6.21 3.67
CA SER A 68 15.10 7.61 4.01
C SER A 68 16.44 8.30 4.19
N ALA A 69 16.66 9.42 3.47
CA ALA A 69 17.93 10.15 3.47
C ALA A 69 19.17 9.25 3.23
N GLY A 70 19.04 8.25 2.36
CA GLY A 70 20.10 7.29 2.04
C GLY A 70 20.35 6.21 3.09
N GLN A 71 19.56 6.15 4.17
CA GLN A 71 19.67 5.13 5.23
C GLN A 71 18.47 4.18 5.21
N PRO A 72 18.68 2.87 5.46
CA PRO A 72 17.57 1.93 5.63
C PRO A 72 16.79 2.27 6.90
N VAL A 73 15.46 2.31 6.79
CA VAL A 73 14.53 2.55 7.90
C VAL A 73 13.43 1.50 7.90
N ASN A 74 12.96 1.12 9.09
CA ASN A 74 11.81 0.23 9.22
C ASN A 74 10.57 0.93 8.64
N TRP A 75 9.84 0.22 7.79
CA TRP A 75 8.70 0.78 7.07
C TRP A 75 7.47 -0.11 7.13
N PRO A 76 6.27 0.44 7.41
CA PRO A 76 5.98 1.77 7.95
C PRO A 76 6.71 2.07 9.28
N PRO A 77 6.66 3.30 9.84
CA PRO A 77 7.24 3.59 11.14
C PRO A 77 6.69 2.68 12.25
N ALA A 78 7.49 2.37 13.27
CA ALA A 78 7.11 1.40 14.30
C ALA A 78 5.78 1.72 15.04
N THR A 79 5.45 3.00 15.21
CA THR A 79 4.16 3.44 15.77
C THR A 79 2.99 3.04 14.86
N THR A 80 3.15 3.20 13.55
CA THR A 80 2.19 2.76 12.54
C THR A 80 2.11 1.24 12.46
N GLN A 81 3.24 0.53 12.53
CA GLN A 81 3.23 -0.94 12.56
C GLN A 81 2.42 -1.47 13.74
N ARG A 82 2.59 -0.87 14.93
CA ARG A 82 1.82 -1.22 16.12
C ARG A 82 0.32 -0.97 15.91
N GLN A 83 -0.05 0.22 15.43
CA GLN A 83 -1.44 0.54 15.15
C GLN A 83 -2.08 -0.46 14.16
N LEU A 84 -1.37 -0.79 13.08
CA LEU A 84 -1.86 -1.75 12.09
C LEU A 84 -2.00 -3.17 12.67
N LEU A 85 -1.10 -3.57 13.57
CA LEU A 85 -1.24 -4.85 14.29
C LEU A 85 -2.45 -4.82 15.22
N ASP A 86 -2.64 -3.76 15.99
CA ASP A 86 -3.77 -3.61 16.91
C ASP A 86 -5.11 -3.69 16.15
N ASP A 87 -5.24 -2.96 15.04
CA ASP A 87 -6.41 -3.00 14.15
C ASP A 87 -6.64 -4.43 13.60
N ALA A 88 -5.57 -5.11 13.17
CA ALA A 88 -5.67 -6.47 12.66
C ALA A 88 -6.14 -7.46 13.74
N TYR A 89 -5.64 -7.33 14.97
CA TYR A 89 -6.11 -8.14 16.10
C TYR A 89 -7.58 -7.90 16.41
N GLU A 90 -8.05 -6.65 16.35
CA GLU A 90 -9.47 -6.33 16.55
C GLU A 90 -10.36 -7.03 15.51
N ILE A 91 -9.96 -7.00 14.22
CA ILE A 91 -10.69 -7.68 13.14
C ILE A 91 -10.74 -9.19 13.37
N VAL A 92 -9.63 -9.78 13.79
CA VAL A 92 -9.54 -11.22 14.07
C VAL A 92 -10.44 -11.63 15.24
N GLN A 93 -10.48 -10.83 16.31
CA GLN A 93 -11.35 -11.09 17.47
C GLN A 93 -12.84 -10.96 17.12
N LYS A 94 -13.22 -10.00 16.27
CA LYS A 94 -14.61 -9.79 15.85
C LYS A 94 -15.17 -10.95 15.02
N HIS A 95 -14.33 -11.64 14.28
CA HIS A 95 -14.70 -12.76 13.41
C HIS A 95 -14.16 -14.09 13.95
N SER A 96 -14.56 -14.43 15.18
CA SER A 96 -14.13 -15.63 15.90
C SER A 96 -14.41 -16.91 15.11
N GLY A 97 -13.38 -17.76 14.95
CA GLY A 97 -13.46 -19.06 14.31
C GLY A 97 -12.12 -19.45 13.67
N PRO A 98 -11.54 -20.62 13.98
CA PRO A 98 -10.18 -20.99 13.56
C PRO A 98 -10.03 -21.05 12.03
N PHE A 99 -11.11 -21.35 11.31
CA PHE A 99 -11.13 -21.49 9.85
C PHE A 99 -12.06 -20.50 9.15
N SER A 100 -12.38 -19.37 9.80
CA SER A 100 -13.24 -18.35 9.19
C SER A 100 -12.54 -17.67 8.01
N SER A 101 -13.05 -17.90 6.79
CA SER A 101 -12.62 -17.19 5.58
C SER A 101 -12.98 -15.69 5.64
N ARG A 102 -14.08 -15.35 6.32
CA ARG A 102 -14.52 -13.96 6.53
C ARG A 102 -13.48 -13.11 7.25
N THR A 103 -12.69 -13.70 8.14
CA THR A 103 -11.60 -12.98 8.83
C THR A 103 -10.52 -12.56 7.84
N LEU A 104 -10.09 -13.46 6.95
CA LEU A 104 -9.06 -13.17 5.95
C LEU A 104 -9.56 -12.14 4.93
N GLU A 105 -10.82 -12.27 4.49
CA GLU A 105 -11.47 -11.29 3.62
C GLU A 105 -11.55 -9.90 4.28
N SER A 106 -11.96 -9.84 5.55
CA SER A 106 -12.05 -8.58 6.30
C SER A 106 -10.69 -7.91 6.50
N LEU A 107 -9.65 -8.71 6.77
CA LEU A 107 -8.26 -8.22 6.81
C LEU A 107 -7.83 -7.68 5.45
N GLY A 108 -8.17 -8.35 4.35
CA GLY A 108 -7.89 -7.88 3.00
C GLY A 108 -8.54 -6.53 2.70
N VAL A 109 -9.82 -6.39 3.01
CA VAL A 109 -10.57 -5.12 2.82
C VAL A 109 -9.97 -4.00 3.67
N TRP A 110 -9.73 -4.25 4.97
CA TRP A 110 -9.13 -3.27 5.87
C TRP A 110 -7.74 -2.83 5.40
N LEU A 111 -6.88 -3.79 5.05
CA LEU A 111 -5.51 -3.50 4.65
C LEU A 111 -5.50 -2.66 3.36
N HIS A 112 -6.36 -2.98 2.40
CA HIS A 112 -6.53 -2.18 1.19
C HIS A 112 -7.00 -0.74 1.51
N GLN A 113 -7.99 -0.60 2.38
CA GLN A 113 -8.54 0.70 2.80
C GLN A 113 -7.57 1.54 3.65
N SER A 114 -6.56 0.92 4.27
CA SER A 114 -5.56 1.62 5.07
C SER A 114 -4.72 2.62 4.26
N GLY A 115 -4.62 2.40 2.94
CA GLY A 115 -3.80 3.20 2.03
C GLY A 115 -2.30 2.89 2.06
N TRP A 116 -1.82 2.08 3.02
CA TRP A 116 -0.40 1.75 3.20
C TRP A 116 0.14 0.71 2.22
N VAL A 117 -0.73 -0.14 1.67
CA VAL A 117 -0.33 -1.19 0.73
C VAL A 117 -0.67 -0.80 -0.71
N SER A 118 0.22 -1.15 -1.63
CA SER A 118 -0.02 -1.08 -3.07
C SER A 118 -0.74 -2.31 -3.60
N GLU A 119 -0.40 -3.46 -3.05
CA GLU A 119 -0.91 -4.75 -3.49
C GLU A 119 -0.86 -5.71 -2.29
N ILE A 120 -1.90 -6.52 -2.14
CA ILE A 120 -1.94 -7.61 -1.18
C ILE A 120 -1.53 -8.86 -1.94
N ARG A 121 -0.42 -9.48 -1.56
CA ARG A 121 0.11 -10.67 -2.25
C ARG A 121 -0.56 -11.93 -1.72
N ASP A 122 -0.62 -12.05 -0.40
CA ASP A 122 -1.20 -13.21 0.27
C ASP A 122 -1.68 -12.85 1.68
N ILE A 123 -2.81 -13.44 2.07
CA ILE A 123 -3.30 -13.43 3.45
C ILE A 123 -3.74 -14.85 3.74
N LYS A 124 -2.94 -15.57 4.52
CA LYS A 124 -3.16 -17.00 4.77
C LYS A 124 -3.08 -17.32 6.25
N ARG A 125 -3.74 -18.42 6.62
CA ARG A 125 -3.52 -19.06 7.91
C ARG A 125 -2.44 -20.11 7.75
N LEU A 126 -1.47 -20.08 8.64
CA LEU A 126 -0.49 -21.14 8.82
C LEU A 126 -1.01 -22.11 9.89
N ASP A 127 -0.25 -23.18 10.11
CA ASP A 127 -0.45 -24.06 11.26
C ASP A 127 -0.37 -23.26 12.57
N GLU A 128 -0.95 -23.80 13.64
CA GLU A 128 -0.95 -23.18 14.99
C GLU A 128 -1.75 -21.87 15.12
N GLY A 129 -2.62 -21.55 14.15
CA GLY A 129 -3.53 -20.40 14.24
C GLY A 129 -2.86 -19.05 13.94
N VAL A 130 -1.68 -19.05 13.33
CA VAL A 130 -1.00 -17.84 12.87
C VAL A 130 -1.63 -17.35 11.57
N ILE A 131 -2.03 -16.07 11.51
CA ILE A 131 -2.42 -15.40 10.26
C ILE A 131 -1.20 -14.62 9.77
N GLU A 132 -0.71 -14.99 8.59
CA GLU A 132 0.39 -14.31 7.92
C GLU A 132 -0.15 -13.38 6.82
N ILE A 133 0.33 -12.14 6.82
CA ILE A 133 0.00 -11.10 5.84
C ILE A 133 1.27 -10.72 5.07
N ASP A 134 1.27 -10.98 3.77
CA ASP A 134 2.28 -10.51 2.82
C ASP A 134 1.68 -9.51 1.84
N ALA A 135 2.32 -8.35 1.72
CA ALA A 135 1.84 -7.24 0.90
C ALA A 135 3.03 -6.44 0.35
N ALA A 136 2.83 -5.84 -0.81
CA ALA A 136 3.69 -4.77 -1.30
C ALA A 136 3.28 -3.46 -0.63
N TRP A 137 4.19 -2.87 0.15
CA TRP A 137 3.92 -1.62 0.85
C TRP A 137 4.31 -0.42 0.00
N ARG A 138 3.52 0.65 0.09
CA ARG A 138 3.86 1.91 -0.58
C ARG A 138 5.11 2.50 0.06
N SER A 139 6.11 2.80 -0.76
CA SER A 139 7.33 3.46 -0.29
C SER A 139 7.07 4.95 -0.07
N PRO A 140 7.69 5.60 0.94
CA PRO A 140 7.52 7.02 1.17
C PRO A 140 8.14 7.82 0.03
N GLY A 141 7.39 8.76 -0.52
CA GLY A 141 7.84 9.66 -1.58
C GLY A 141 8.37 10.97 -1.01
N ALA A 142 7.46 11.78 -0.49
CA ALA A 142 7.72 13.12 0.00
C ALA A 142 6.66 13.53 1.01
N VAL A 143 6.77 14.73 1.57
CA VAL A 143 5.65 15.38 2.24
C VAL A 143 5.16 16.56 1.42
N VAL A 144 3.86 16.78 1.38
CA VAL A 144 3.26 18.01 0.82
C VAL A 144 3.01 18.97 1.96
N ARG A 145 3.58 20.18 1.85
CA ARG A 145 3.36 21.23 2.84
C ARG A 145 2.08 21.99 2.56
N GLU A 146 1.20 22.02 3.55
CA GLU A 146 -0.03 22.80 3.55
C GLU A 146 -0.21 23.48 4.92
N GLY A 147 -0.09 24.81 4.92
CA GLY A 147 -0.15 25.60 6.15
C GLY A 147 0.91 25.15 7.16
N ALA A 148 0.45 24.72 8.33
CA ALA A 148 1.30 24.29 9.45
C ALA A 148 1.62 22.79 9.47
N HIS A 149 1.22 22.03 8.44
CA HIS A 149 1.38 20.58 8.39
C HIS A 149 2.09 20.10 7.12
N ASP A 150 2.84 19.01 7.29
CA ASP A 150 3.51 18.27 6.23
C ASP A 150 2.82 16.90 6.12
N TYR A 151 2.13 16.63 5.02
CA TYR A 151 1.37 15.39 4.79
C TYR A 151 2.16 14.39 3.96
N LEU A 152 2.34 13.17 4.47
CA LEU A 152 3.08 12.15 3.76
C LEU A 152 2.34 11.71 2.48
N ILE A 153 3.08 11.66 1.38
CA ILE A 153 2.67 10.98 0.15
C ILE A 153 3.66 9.86 -0.18
N ALA A 154 3.13 8.77 -0.71
CA ALA A 154 3.90 7.66 -1.25
C ALA A 154 4.60 8.06 -2.57
N SER A 155 5.56 7.25 -2.99
CA SER A 155 6.28 7.44 -4.26
C SER A 155 5.38 7.38 -5.50
N ASP A 156 4.20 6.78 -5.39
CA ASP A 156 3.17 6.75 -6.44
C ASP A 156 2.15 7.90 -6.33
N GLY A 157 2.41 8.88 -5.45
CA GLY A 157 1.60 10.08 -5.30
C GLY A 157 0.35 9.91 -4.44
N ARG A 158 0.16 8.76 -3.78
CA ARG A 158 -0.98 8.55 -2.88
C ARG A 158 -0.72 9.09 -1.48
N ARG A 159 -1.71 9.75 -0.87
CA ARG A 159 -1.62 10.24 0.52
C ARG A 159 -1.53 9.05 1.48
N LEU A 160 -0.62 9.11 2.44
CA LEU A 160 -0.53 8.15 3.53
C LEU A 160 -1.09 8.75 4.82
N ARG A 161 -1.56 7.91 5.75
CA ARG A 161 -2.11 8.33 7.05
C ARG A 161 -0.98 8.70 8.02
N LEU A 162 -0.12 9.64 7.64
CA LEU A 162 0.95 10.17 8.48
C LEU A 162 1.18 11.65 8.14
N SER A 163 1.39 12.45 9.17
CA SER A 163 1.65 13.88 9.03
C SER A 163 2.52 14.39 10.15
N TRP A 164 3.26 15.46 9.87
CA TRP A 164 4.06 16.19 10.85
C TRP A 164 3.60 17.65 10.91
N ARG A 165 4.01 18.34 11.98
CA ARG A 165 4.07 19.80 11.92
C ARG A 165 5.10 20.20 10.87
N ALA A 166 4.86 21.33 10.21
CA ALA A 166 5.77 21.88 9.21
C ALA A 166 7.21 21.90 9.75
N ASP A 167 8.15 21.52 8.87
CA ASP A 167 9.61 21.49 9.11
C ASP A 167 10.10 20.42 10.09
N LEU A 168 9.21 19.58 10.63
CA LEU A 168 9.57 18.43 11.46
C LEU A 168 9.58 17.10 10.68
N SER A 169 9.17 17.11 9.42
CA SER A 169 9.19 15.91 8.58
C SER A 169 10.64 15.48 8.26
N PRO A 170 10.96 14.17 8.33
CA PRO A 170 12.25 13.66 7.88
C PRO A 170 12.33 13.47 6.36
N PHE A 171 11.24 13.70 5.61
CA PHE A 171 11.15 13.49 4.17
C PHE A 171 11.29 14.79 3.39
N PRO A 172 11.73 14.74 2.11
CA PRO A 172 11.75 15.92 1.25
C PRO A 172 10.37 16.58 1.16
N VAL A 173 10.34 17.91 1.21
CA VAL A 173 9.10 18.69 1.19
C VAL A 173 8.74 19.18 -0.22
N ILE A 174 7.50 19.02 -0.62
CA ILE A 174 6.89 19.66 -1.79
C ILE A 174 6.11 20.87 -1.27
N ARG A 175 6.52 22.08 -1.64
CA ARG A 175 5.89 23.33 -1.19
C ARG A 175 5.38 24.20 -2.34
N GLY A 176 4.41 25.06 -2.05
CA GLY A 176 3.84 26.00 -3.02
C GLY A 176 2.81 25.40 -3.96
N ALA A 177 2.33 24.17 -3.69
CA ALA A 177 1.14 23.66 -4.36
C ALA A 177 -0.07 24.48 -3.88
N ASN A 178 -0.64 25.28 -4.77
CA ASN A 178 -1.79 26.12 -4.48
C ASN A 178 -3.06 25.37 -4.88
N ASP A 179 -3.49 24.41 -4.07
CA ASP A 179 -4.75 23.69 -4.29
C ASP A 179 -5.67 23.86 -3.08
N ALA A 180 -6.88 24.38 -3.31
CA ALA A 180 -7.83 24.69 -2.25
C ALA A 180 -8.44 23.45 -1.56
N ASN A 181 -8.20 22.24 -2.09
CA ASN A 181 -8.89 21.00 -1.66
C ASN A 181 -7.94 19.94 -1.08
N THR A 182 -6.72 20.29 -0.70
CA THR A 182 -5.70 19.34 -0.25
C THR A 182 -6.05 18.62 1.06
N LEU A 183 -6.77 19.26 1.97
CA LEU A 183 -7.28 18.60 3.19
C LEU A 183 -8.33 17.49 2.93
N GLN A 184 -8.99 17.50 1.76
CA GLN A 184 -10.04 16.53 1.43
C GLN A 184 -9.52 15.20 0.90
N VAL A 185 -8.24 15.11 0.53
CA VAL A 185 -7.66 13.90 -0.05
C VAL A 185 -7.65 12.80 0.99
N VAL A 186 -8.37 11.70 0.78
CA VAL A 186 -8.41 10.62 1.78
C VAL A 186 -7.09 9.82 1.72
N PRO A 187 -6.55 9.31 2.84
CA PRO A 187 -5.43 8.38 2.79
C PRO A 187 -5.71 7.21 1.83
N GLY A 188 -4.73 6.86 1.02
CA GLY A 188 -4.86 5.90 -0.07
C GLY A 188 -5.19 6.54 -1.41
N GLU A 189 -5.76 7.75 -1.48
CA GLU A 189 -6.06 8.42 -2.74
C GLU A 189 -4.86 9.15 -3.33
N VAL A 190 -4.84 9.28 -4.66
CA VAL A 190 -3.81 10.04 -5.37
C VAL A 190 -3.99 11.52 -5.06
N TRP A 191 -2.89 12.21 -4.76
CA TRP A 191 -2.90 13.64 -4.55
C TRP A 191 -3.31 14.36 -5.85
N PRO A 192 -4.40 15.17 -5.87
CA PRO A 192 -5.02 15.64 -7.10
C PRO A 192 -4.20 16.70 -7.85
N SER A 193 -3.27 17.37 -7.15
CA SER A 193 -2.45 18.45 -7.69
C SER A 193 -1.44 17.95 -8.73
N ARG A 194 -1.53 18.47 -9.96
CA ARG A 194 -0.52 18.23 -11.00
C ARG A 194 0.86 18.75 -10.60
N SER A 195 0.91 19.88 -9.88
CA SER A 195 2.16 20.46 -9.38
C SER A 195 2.85 19.55 -8.35
N VAL A 196 2.07 18.89 -7.48
CA VAL A 196 2.61 17.89 -6.54
C VAL A 196 3.11 16.66 -7.27
N GLN A 197 2.35 16.13 -8.23
CA GLN A 197 2.79 14.98 -9.03
C GLN A 197 4.11 15.29 -9.77
N ALA A 198 4.23 16.49 -10.32
CA ALA A 198 5.44 16.95 -10.98
C ALA A 198 6.65 17.06 -10.03
N GLY A 199 6.45 17.64 -8.84
CA GLY A 199 7.48 17.71 -7.82
C GLY A 199 7.93 16.31 -7.36
N LEU A 200 6.97 15.41 -7.16
CA LEU A 200 7.22 14.04 -6.76
C LEU A 200 7.98 13.25 -7.84
N GLU A 201 7.62 13.41 -9.11
CA GLU A 201 8.29 12.77 -10.24
C GLU A 201 9.78 13.14 -10.26
N VAL A 202 10.10 14.42 -10.11
CA VAL A 202 11.49 14.89 -10.05
C VAL A 202 12.21 14.31 -8.83
N LEU A 203 11.58 14.28 -7.66
CA LEU A 203 12.18 13.69 -6.45
C LEU A 203 12.44 12.19 -6.60
N ASN A 204 11.53 11.44 -7.21
CA ASN A 204 11.69 10.02 -7.48
C ASN A 204 12.85 9.76 -8.44
N LEU A 205 12.91 10.53 -9.55
CA LEU A 205 14.02 10.47 -10.50
C LEU A 205 15.37 10.68 -9.80
N LEU A 206 15.47 11.73 -8.97
CA LEU A 206 16.70 12.07 -8.28
C LEU A 206 17.13 10.99 -7.27
N ARG A 207 16.17 10.36 -6.60
CA ARG A 207 16.45 9.24 -5.68
C ARG A 207 17.00 8.03 -6.43
N GLU A 208 16.44 7.73 -7.59
CA GLU A 208 16.83 6.58 -8.41
C GLU A 208 18.19 6.82 -9.10
N GLN A 209 18.37 8.01 -9.67
CA GLN A 209 19.49 8.32 -10.56
C GLN A 209 20.66 9.04 -9.88
N LEU A 210 20.46 9.60 -8.68
CA LEU A 210 21.47 10.25 -7.84
C LEU A 210 21.39 9.77 -6.36
N PRO A 211 21.44 8.46 -6.09
CA PRO A 211 21.26 7.93 -4.73
C PRO A 211 22.37 8.35 -3.77
N GLY A 212 22.00 8.57 -2.51
CA GLY A 212 22.94 8.78 -1.41
C GLY A 212 23.92 9.91 -1.69
N SER A 213 25.22 9.61 -1.60
CA SER A 213 26.30 10.58 -1.77
C SER A 213 26.42 11.17 -3.18
N LEU A 214 25.63 10.71 -4.16
CA LEU A 214 25.62 11.28 -5.52
C LEU A 214 24.77 12.56 -5.66
N GLY A 215 24.00 12.94 -4.64
CA GLY A 215 23.39 14.27 -4.58
C GLY A 215 22.00 14.33 -3.94
N SER A 216 21.24 13.22 -3.93
CA SER A 216 19.91 13.21 -3.28
C SER A 216 19.98 13.47 -1.77
N ASP A 217 21.13 13.23 -1.13
CA ASP A 217 21.40 13.59 0.26
C ASP A 217 21.36 15.10 0.54
N GLN A 218 21.58 15.92 -0.49
CA GLN A 218 21.58 17.39 -0.38
C GLN A 218 20.20 18.01 -0.65
N ILE A 219 19.21 17.22 -1.08
CA ILE A 219 17.90 17.73 -1.50
C ILE A 219 16.93 17.65 -0.34
N ARG A 220 16.45 18.82 0.10
CA ARG A 220 15.45 18.95 1.17
C ARG A 220 14.03 19.03 0.64
N GLY A 221 13.84 19.29 -0.64
CA GLY A 221 12.51 19.39 -1.21
C GLY A 221 12.49 19.99 -2.59
N VAL A 222 11.27 20.32 -3.02
CA VAL A 222 10.98 21.02 -4.26
C VAL A 222 9.94 22.10 -4.01
N GLU A 223 10.08 23.20 -4.74
CA GLU A 223 9.10 24.27 -4.80
C GLU A 223 8.41 24.23 -6.17
N VAL A 224 7.07 24.21 -6.13
CA VAL A 224 6.21 24.05 -7.31
C VAL A 224 5.22 25.22 -7.46
N SER A 225 5.45 26.32 -6.74
CA SER A 225 4.64 27.57 -6.78
C SER A 225 4.47 28.16 -8.18
N ALA A 226 5.45 27.94 -9.05
CA ALA A 226 5.47 28.41 -10.43
C ALA A 226 5.01 27.35 -11.46
N TYR A 227 4.63 26.14 -11.02
CA TYR A 227 4.44 25.02 -11.93
C TYR A 227 3.23 25.19 -12.85
N ASP A 228 2.08 25.63 -12.35
CA ASP A 228 0.88 25.70 -13.19
C ASP A 228 1.03 26.70 -14.33
N ARG A 229 1.69 27.84 -14.07
CA ARG A 229 1.91 28.91 -15.04
C ARG A 229 3.13 28.69 -15.93
N PHE A 230 4.24 28.21 -15.37
CA PHE A 230 5.54 28.18 -16.07
C PHE A 230 6.12 26.76 -16.23
N LYS A 231 5.41 25.73 -15.77
CA LYS A 231 5.87 24.33 -15.76
C LYS A 231 7.25 24.18 -15.14
N ARG A 232 7.52 24.97 -14.10
CA ARG A 232 8.82 25.07 -13.44
C ARG A 232 8.80 24.39 -12.08
N VAL A 233 9.69 23.41 -11.92
CA VAL A 233 10.07 22.81 -10.65
C VAL A 233 11.42 23.41 -10.22
N VAL A 234 11.54 23.72 -8.93
CA VAL A 234 12.78 24.21 -8.32
C VAL A 234 13.18 23.26 -7.20
N LEU A 235 14.40 22.73 -7.23
CA LEU A 235 14.95 21.93 -6.13
C LEU A 235 15.41 22.85 -5.01
N LEU A 236 15.24 22.39 -3.77
CA LEU A 236 15.66 23.09 -2.57
C LEU A 236 16.74 22.25 -1.89
N THR A 237 17.93 22.81 -1.70
CA THR A 237 19.03 22.10 -1.04
C THR A 237 19.04 22.31 0.48
N ASP A 238 19.86 21.53 1.19
CA ASP A 238 20.13 21.67 2.63
C ASP A 238 20.81 22.99 3.01
N LYS A 239 21.30 23.77 2.05
CA LYS A 239 21.81 25.13 2.24
C LYS A 239 20.81 26.22 1.87
N GLY A 240 19.59 25.85 1.52
CA GLY A 240 18.57 26.79 1.07
C GLY A 240 18.76 27.28 -0.37
N THR A 241 19.74 26.74 -1.11
CA THR A 241 19.93 27.06 -2.53
C THR A 241 18.72 26.60 -3.33
N ARG A 242 18.38 27.40 -4.33
CA ARG A 242 17.35 27.09 -5.32
C ARG A 242 18.03 26.61 -6.60
N VAL A 243 17.74 25.39 -7.03
CA VAL A 243 18.20 24.87 -8.33
C VAL A 243 17.01 24.76 -9.26
N ILE A 244 16.95 25.62 -10.29
CA ILE A 244 15.87 25.61 -11.27
C ILE A 244 16.04 24.38 -12.16
N TRP A 245 15.17 23.39 -11.96
CA TRP A 245 15.13 22.18 -12.75
C TRP A 245 14.38 22.40 -14.09
N GLY A 246 13.33 23.22 -14.06
CA GLY A 246 12.44 23.43 -15.20
C GLY A 246 11.31 22.41 -15.25
N ARG A 247 11.00 21.87 -16.44
CA ARG A 247 9.91 20.90 -16.64
C ARG A 247 10.25 19.50 -16.13
N THR A 248 9.21 18.69 -15.93
CA THR A 248 9.33 17.29 -15.51
C THR A 248 9.87 16.39 -16.63
N PRO A 249 10.46 15.24 -16.28
CA PRO A 249 10.90 14.25 -17.27
C PRO A 249 9.79 13.78 -18.23
N SER A 250 8.56 13.67 -17.74
CA SER A 250 7.36 13.29 -18.49
C SER A 250 6.85 14.35 -19.47
N ASP A 251 7.37 15.58 -19.40
CA ASP A 251 6.91 16.74 -20.17
C ASP A 251 8.09 17.48 -20.85
N PRO A 252 8.86 16.81 -21.73
CA PRO A 252 10.03 17.40 -22.36
C PRO A 252 9.66 18.47 -23.40
N VAL A 253 10.58 19.41 -23.64
CA VAL A 253 10.52 20.39 -24.74
C VAL A 253 11.77 20.25 -25.60
N PRO A 254 11.66 20.27 -26.95
CA PRO A 254 12.81 20.13 -27.83
C PRO A 254 13.96 21.12 -27.55
N ASP A 255 13.62 22.36 -27.20
CA ASP A 255 14.60 23.43 -26.97
C ASP A 255 15.11 23.52 -25.52
N ALA A 256 14.65 22.61 -24.64
CA ALA A 256 15.08 22.58 -23.24
C ALA A 256 16.23 21.58 -23.03
N VAL A 257 17.04 21.81 -22.00
CA VAL A 257 18.07 20.85 -21.59
C VAL A 257 17.41 19.52 -21.23
N SER A 258 17.96 18.42 -21.77
CA SER A 258 17.44 17.08 -21.51
C SER A 258 17.57 16.69 -20.03
N THR A 259 16.70 15.79 -19.57
CA THR A 259 16.77 15.23 -18.21
C THR A 259 18.13 14.61 -17.92
N GLU A 260 18.71 13.88 -18.88
CA GLU A 260 20.02 13.26 -18.74
C GLU A 260 21.14 14.31 -18.59
N ALA A 261 21.10 15.38 -19.39
CA ALA A 261 22.07 16.47 -19.28
C ALA A 261 21.98 17.18 -17.92
N LYS A 262 20.77 17.40 -17.39
CA LYS A 262 20.57 17.94 -16.02
C LYS A 262 21.16 17.02 -14.96
N LEU A 263 20.93 15.72 -15.06
CA LEU A 263 21.50 14.74 -14.11
C LEU A 263 23.03 14.72 -14.20
N ASN A 264 23.60 14.73 -15.40
CA ASN A 264 25.04 14.82 -15.61
C ASN A 264 25.63 16.10 -15.01
N GLN A 265 24.94 17.23 -15.17
CA GLN A 265 25.34 18.50 -14.57
C GLN A 265 25.38 18.40 -13.04
N LEU A 266 24.33 17.86 -12.41
CA LEU A 266 24.29 17.68 -10.95
C LEU A 266 25.40 16.74 -10.46
N ARG A 267 25.69 15.64 -11.18
CA ARG A 267 26.81 14.74 -10.86
C ARG A 267 28.15 15.45 -10.96
N TYR A 268 28.35 16.22 -12.03
CA TYR A 268 29.58 17.00 -12.22
C TYR A 268 29.79 17.98 -11.07
N LEU A 269 28.76 18.74 -10.69
CA LEU A 269 28.82 19.68 -9.56
C LEU A 269 29.13 18.94 -8.24
N ARG A 270 28.51 17.79 -8.00
CA ARG A 270 28.76 16.96 -6.81
C ARG A 270 30.16 16.36 -6.77
N GLN A 271 30.73 15.99 -7.91
CA GLN A 271 32.03 15.31 -7.98
C GLN A 271 33.20 16.30 -7.99
N ASN A 272 33.00 17.54 -8.45
CA ASN A 272 34.06 18.53 -8.52
C ASN A 272 34.40 19.11 -7.11
N PRO A 273 35.64 18.95 -6.62
CA PRO A 273 36.07 19.49 -5.33
C PRO A 273 36.00 21.02 -5.23
N GLU A 274 36.16 21.74 -6.34
CA GLU A 274 36.11 23.22 -6.37
C GLU A 274 34.75 23.76 -5.93
N PHE A 275 33.68 22.97 -6.12
CA PHE A 275 32.32 23.29 -5.70
C PHE A 275 31.97 22.72 -4.32
N GLY A 276 32.98 22.34 -3.52
CA GLY A 276 32.80 21.75 -2.20
C GLY A 276 32.06 20.40 -2.25
N ARG A 277 32.07 19.72 -3.40
CA ARG A 277 31.27 18.53 -3.68
C ARG A 277 29.78 18.78 -3.44
N ARG A 278 29.22 19.85 -4.00
CA ARG A 278 27.80 20.18 -3.81
C ARG A 278 27.07 20.36 -5.13
N ILE A 279 25.84 19.85 -5.21
CA ILE A 279 24.97 20.03 -6.38
C ILE A 279 24.54 21.49 -6.57
N ASP A 280 24.70 22.31 -5.54
CA ASP A 280 24.41 23.75 -5.55
C ASP A 280 25.65 24.64 -5.73
N ALA A 281 26.85 24.05 -5.81
CA ALA A 281 28.12 24.77 -5.90
C ALA A 281 28.29 25.97 -4.94
N GLY A 282 27.61 25.94 -3.77
CA GLY A 282 27.63 27.05 -2.81
C GLY A 282 26.96 28.36 -3.29
N ARG A 283 26.15 28.32 -4.36
CA ARG A 283 25.43 29.49 -4.88
C ARG A 283 24.04 29.61 -4.24
N GLU A 284 23.43 30.79 -4.31
CA GLU A 284 22.03 30.99 -3.84
C GLU A 284 21.00 30.48 -4.85
N LEU A 285 21.35 30.56 -6.14
CA LEU A 285 20.52 30.18 -7.27
C LEU A 285 21.38 29.56 -8.35
N ILE A 286 20.95 28.43 -8.90
CA ILE A 286 21.49 27.82 -10.11
C ILE A 286 20.35 27.51 -11.06
N ASP A 287 20.54 27.80 -12.35
CA ASP A 287 19.61 27.37 -13.39
C ASP A 287 20.26 26.26 -14.23
N ILE A 288 19.70 25.05 -14.16
CA ILE A 288 20.11 23.92 -15.00
C ILE A 288 19.08 23.63 -16.11
N SER A 289 18.04 24.46 -16.21
CA SER A 289 16.96 24.29 -17.17
C SER A 289 17.27 24.88 -18.55
N SER A 290 18.16 25.87 -18.61
CA SER A 290 18.53 26.62 -19.82
C SER A 290 20.05 26.59 -20.07
N GLY A 291 20.51 25.73 -20.98
CA GLY A 291 21.90 25.71 -21.47
C GLY A 291 22.97 25.38 -20.42
N PRO A 292 24.27 25.50 -20.78
CA PRO A 292 25.36 25.28 -19.84
C PRO A 292 25.28 26.26 -18.67
N VAL A 293 25.39 25.73 -17.46
CA VAL A 293 25.41 26.54 -16.22
C VAL A 293 26.65 27.40 -16.22
N LEU A 294 26.49 28.70 -16.47
CA LEU A 294 27.54 29.67 -16.21
C LEU A 294 27.56 29.94 -14.71
N VAL A 295 28.45 29.26 -14.00
CA VAL A 295 28.76 29.58 -12.60
C VAL A 295 29.64 30.84 -12.63
N GLU A 296 29.04 32.02 -12.65
CA GLU A 296 29.80 33.28 -12.57
C GLU A 296 30.46 33.40 -11.19
N ASP A 297 31.79 33.47 -11.19
CA ASP A 297 32.60 33.63 -10.00
C ASP A 297 32.58 35.09 -9.55
N ARG A 298 31.54 35.49 -8.80
CA ARG A 298 31.60 36.76 -8.05
C ARG A 298 32.55 36.56 -6.86
N ARG A 299 33.81 36.95 -7.06
CA ARG A 299 34.76 37.24 -5.98
C ARG A 299 34.52 38.63 -5.41
#